data_AF-A0A950EBR1-F1
#
_entry.id   AF-A0A950EBR1-F1
#
_cell.length_a   1.000
_cell.length_b   1.000
_cell.length_c   1.000
_cell.angle_alpha   90.00
_cell.angle_beta   90.00
_cell.angle_gamma   90.00
#
_symmetry.space_group_name_H-M   'P 1'
#
loop_
_entity.id
_entity.type
_entity.pdbx_description
1 polymer ?
#
loop_
_entity_poly.entity_id
_entity_poly.type
_entity_poly.pdbx_seq_one_letter_code
_entity_poly.pdbx_strand_id
1 'polypeptide(L)'
;WSALEGYPGDPAYRDFYRDIGHDLDLDYLRPYLHADGRRKFTGIKYHRITGRTPNKQIYVPVWADAAADYHAGDFMVSRVNQIQNLIQSTNIEPIVLSPFDAELFGHWWYEGPRFLNLFIRKAIYDQKVFELTTPSAYLERHDTLQIVAPCPSSWGHKGFWEVWLDESNSWIYPHLHAAARRMTEAARACQKEPAKWKERVLRQMARELLLAQSSDWAFLMKTGTARDYAGKRTKDHILRFTRLYDQQRGGTIDEEFLANCEWRDNIFPFLNWKYYV
;
A
#
# COMPACT_ATOMS: atom_id res chain seq x y z
N TRP A 1 1.50 -4.44 -16.25
CA TRP A 1 2.73 -4.45 -15.43
C TRP A 1 2.99 -5.80 -14.77
N SER A 2 2.56 -6.91 -15.40
CA SER A 2 2.82 -8.26 -14.93
C SER A 2 4.30 -8.59 -15.09
N ALA A 3 4.90 -9.31 -14.13
CA ALA A 3 6.24 -9.86 -14.29
C ALA A 3 6.31 -10.99 -15.34
N LEU A 4 5.16 -11.52 -15.77
CA LEU A 4 5.08 -12.60 -16.78
C LEU A 4 4.93 -12.08 -18.21
N GLU A 5 4.27 -10.93 -18.39
CA GLU A 5 3.83 -10.44 -19.70
C GLU A 5 4.09 -8.93 -19.92
N GLY A 6 4.43 -8.19 -18.86
CA GLY A 6 4.71 -6.76 -18.94
C GLY A 6 6.20 -6.45 -18.84
N TYR A 7 6.54 -5.18 -19.02
CA TYR A 7 7.93 -4.70 -18.99
C TYR A 7 8.75 -5.18 -17.78
N PRO A 8 8.23 -5.22 -16.52
CA PRO A 8 9.01 -5.68 -15.37
C PRO A 8 9.57 -7.11 -15.50
N GLY A 9 9.05 -7.92 -16.42
CA GLY A 9 9.52 -9.28 -16.69
C GLY A 9 10.70 -9.39 -17.66
N ASP A 10 11.23 -8.27 -18.17
CA ASP A 10 12.29 -8.28 -19.17
C ASP A 10 13.54 -9.04 -18.67
N PRO A 11 14.13 -9.95 -19.47
CA PRO A 11 15.32 -10.70 -19.10
C PRO A 11 16.51 -9.84 -18.63
N ALA A 12 16.63 -8.59 -19.08
CA ALA A 12 17.70 -7.67 -18.72
C ALA A 12 17.55 -7.06 -17.31
N TYR A 13 16.33 -7.03 -16.76
CA TYR A 13 16.06 -6.40 -15.46
C TYR A 13 16.52 -7.23 -14.27
N ARG A 14 16.75 -6.55 -13.14
CA ARG A 14 17.22 -7.18 -11.90
C ARG A 14 16.20 -8.18 -11.37
N ASP A 15 16.64 -9.40 -11.07
CA ASP A 15 15.78 -10.43 -10.49
C ASP A 15 15.50 -10.14 -9.02
N PHE A 16 14.21 -10.04 -8.66
CA PHE A 16 13.78 -9.75 -7.30
C PHE A 16 14.10 -10.91 -6.33
N TYR A 17 14.03 -12.15 -6.78
CA TYR A 17 14.11 -13.35 -5.92
C TYR A 17 15.54 -13.87 -5.74
N ARG A 18 16.52 -13.41 -6.54
CA ARG A 18 17.95 -13.74 -6.38
C ARG A 18 18.66 -12.71 -5.50
N ASP A 19 18.98 -13.11 -4.28
CA ASP A 19 19.57 -12.24 -3.26
C ASP A 19 20.69 -12.97 -2.53
N ILE A 20 21.74 -12.24 -2.16
CA ILE A 20 22.88 -12.84 -1.47
C ILE A 20 22.50 -13.50 -0.14
N GLY A 21 21.39 -13.09 0.49
CA GLY A 21 20.88 -13.72 1.70
C GLY A 21 20.46 -15.18 1.52
N HIS A 22 20.17 -15.58 0.28
CA HIS A 22 19.87 -16.97 -0.09
C HIS A 22 21.04 -17.67 -0.79
N ASP A 23 21.95 -16.91 -1.39
CA ASP A 23 23.04 -17.45 -2.21
C ASP A 23 24.35 -17.69 -1.45
N LEU A 24 24.72 -16.80 -0.51
CA LEU A 24 25.99 -16.88 0.20
C LEU A 24 25.97 -17.86 1.36
N ASP A 25 27.17 -18.26 1.81
CA ASP A 25 27.37 -19.11 2.97
C ASP A 25 26.75 -18.49 4.24
N LEU A 26 26.14 -19.33 5.07
CA LEU A 26 25.49 -18.89 6.30
C LEU A 26 26.49 -18.29 7.30
N ASP A 27 27.71 -18.80 7.37
CA ASP A 27 28.73 -18.30 8.29
C ASP A 27 29.15 -16.86 7.94
N TYR A 28 29.24 -16.56 6.65
CA TYR A 28 29.46 -15.19 6.16
C TYR A 28 28.27 -14.28 6.47
N LEU A 29 27.03 -14.79 6.31
CA LEU A 29 25.82 -14.00 6.52
C LEU A 29 25.46 -13.80 7.99
N ARG A 30 25.94 -14.66 8.89
CA ARG A 30 25.55 -14.72 10.31
C ARG A 30 25.59 -13.36 11.04
N PRO A 31 26.60 -12.49 10.84
CA PRO A 31 26.62 -11.17 11.48
C PRO A 31 25.52 -10.21 10.99
N TYR A 32 24.90 -10.50 9.84
CA TYR A 32 23.94 -9.63 9.15
C TYR A 32 22.49 -10.17 9.19
N LEU A 33 22.27 -11.38 9.70
CA LEU A 33 20.95 -11.98 9.87
C LEU A 33 20.34 -11.68 11.24
N HIS A 34 19.03 -11.89 11.39
CA HIS A 34 18.41 -11.84 12.71
C HIS A 34 18.96 -12.94 13.62
N ALA A 35 18.84 -12.74 14.93
CA ALA A 35 19.34 -13.67 15.95
C ALA A 35 18.77 -15.09 15.83
N ASP A 36 17.65 -15.27 15.13
CA ASP A 36 17.04 -16.58 14.84
C ASP A 36 17.75 -17.37 13.71
N GLY A 37 18.76 -16.77 13.07
CA GLY A 37 19.59 -17.40 12.05
C GLY A 37 18.87 -17.69 10.72
N ARG A 38 17.65 -17.19 10.53
CA ARG A 38 16.87 -17.43 9.32
C ARG A 38 17.39 -16.59 8.16
N ARG A 39 17.54 -17.22 6.99
CA ARG A 39 17.85 -16.53 5.73
C ARG A 39 16.71 -15.56 5.39
N LYS A 40 17.07 -14.36 4.94
CA LYS A 40 16.15 -13.31 4.49
C LYS A 40 16.76 -12.56 3.32
N PHE A 41 15.93 -11.81 2.59
CA PHE A 41 16.44 -10.85 1.61
C PHE A 41 17.28 -9.78 2.31
N THR A 42 18.50 -9.58 1.82
CA THR A 42 19.40 -8.51 2.26
C THR A 42 19.17 -7.21 1.48
N GLY A 43 18.55 -7.30 0.31
CA GLY A 43 18.38 -6.20 -0.63
C GLY A 43 19.52 -6.10 -1.66
N ILE A 44 20.60 -6.86 -1.49
CA ILE A 44 21.72 -6.93 -2.44
C ILE A 44 21.50 -8.10 -3.40
N LYS A 45 21.25 -7.76 -4.66
CA LYS A 45 20.79 -8.69 -5.71
C LYS A 45 21.64 -8.50 -6.97
N TYR A 46 22.39 -9.52 -7.37
CA TYR A 46 23.38 -9.45 -8.46
C TYR A 46 22.94 -10.12 -9.76
N HIS A 47 21.74 -10.67 -9.82
CA HIS A 47 21.28 -11.42 -10.98
C HIS A 47 20.18 -10.68 -11.74
N ARG A 48 20.06 -10.95 -13.04
CA ARG A 48 18.95 -10.51 -13.88
C ARG A 48 17.93 -11.62 -14.09
N ILE A 49 16.72 -11.27 -14.51
CA ILE A 49 15.61 -12.20 -14.72
C ILE A 49 16.01 -13.32 -15.69
N THR A 50 16.80 -13.04 -16.72
CA THR A 50 17.37 -14.03 -17.68
C THR A 50 16.35 -14.75 -18.57
N GLY A 51 15.15 -15.01 -18.05
CA GLY A 51 14.10 -15.82 -18.65
C GLY A 51 13.53 -16.81 -17.61
N ARG A 52 12.72 -17.75 -18.08
CA ARG A 52 12.13 -18.82 -17.25
C ARG A 52 13.13 -19.95 -17.01
N THR A 53 14.24 -19.63 -16.33
CA THR A 53 15.32 -20.58 -16.00
C THR A 53 15.78 -20.42 -14.55
N PRO A 54 16.13 -21.51 -13.85
CA PRO A 54 16.78 -21.41 -12.54
C PRO A 54 18.20 -20.81 -12.64
N ASN A 55 18.85 -20.95 -13.80
CA ASN A 55 20.21 -20.48 -14.04
C ASN A 55 20.21 -19.00 -14.41
N LYS A 56 20.06 -18.15 -13.40
CA LYS A 56 20.05 -16.69 -13.56
C LYS A 56 21.46 -16.18 -13.83
N GLN A 57 21.59 -15.28 -14.79
CA GLN A 57 22.85 -14.63 -15.15
C GLN A 57 23.06 -13.35 -14.36
N ILE A 58 24.31 -12.87 -14.34
CA ILE A 58 24.68 -11.62 -13.65
C ILE A 58 23.94 -10.44 -14.28
N TYR A 59 23.51 -9.51 -13.43
CA TYR A 59 22.88 -8.27 -13.81
C TYR A 59 23.88 -7.34 -14.52
N VAL A 60 23.49 -6.84 -15.69
CA VAL A 60 24.30 -5.94 -16.52
C VAL A 60 23.56 -4.60 -16.60
N PRO A 61 23.99 -3.57 -15.85
CA PRO A 61 23.25 -2.30 -15.75
C PRO A 61 22.94 -1.65 -17.09
N VAL A 62 23.89 -1.65 -18.03
CA VAL A 62 23.73 -1.05 -19.36
C VAL A 62 22.64 -1.72 -20.21
N TRP A 63 22.41 -3.03 -20.03
CA TRP A 63 21.32 -3.73 -20.72
C TRP A 63 19.97 -3.35 -20.13
N ALA A 64 19.91 -3.22 -18.81
CA ALA A 64 18.72 -2.79 -18.10
C ALA A 64 18.36 -1.33 -18.45
N ASP A 65 19.35 -0.45 -18.58
CA ASP A 65 19.14 0.93 -19.02
C ASP A 65 18.59 1.00 -20.45
N ALA A 66 19.16 0.23 -21.38
CA ALA A 66 18.67 0.15 -22.76
C ALA A 66 17.22 -0.39 -22.81
N ALA A 67 16.91 -1.43 -22.04
CA ALA A 67 15.55 -1.96 -21.94
C ALA A 67 14.58 -0.93 -21.36
N ALA A 68 14.96 -0.18 -20.31
CA ALA A 68 14.13 0.87 -19.74
C ALA A 68 13.86 2.02 -20.72
N ASP A 69 14.86 2.42 -21.53
CA ASP A 69 14.70 3.42 -22.57
C ASP A 69 13.73 2.96 -23.66
N TYR A 70 13.91 1.73 -24.16
CA TYR A 70 13.02 1.11 -25.14
C TYR A 70 11.59 1.02 -24.61
N HIS A 71 11.37 0.48 -23.40
CA HIS A 71 10.05 0.35 -22.82
C HIS A 71 9.37 1.70 -22.55
N ALA A 72 10.13 2.72 -22.14
CA ALA A 72 9.60 4.07 -21.97
C ALA A 72 9.09 4.65 -23.31
N GLY A 73 9.82 4.42 -24.39
CA GLY A 73 9.40 4.79 -25.75
C GLY A 73 8.16 4.02 -26.20
N ASP A 74 8.15 2.70 -26.02
CA ASP A 74 7.01 1.84 -26.38
C ASP A 74 5.73 2.23 -25.62
N PHE A 75 5.84 2.49 -24.32
CA PHE A 75 4.70 2.94 -23.52
C PHE A 75 4.19 4.31 -23.97
N MET A 76 5.10 5.25 -24.30
CA MET A 76 4.73 6.55 -24.85
C MET A 76 3.97 6.41 -26.18
N VAL A 77 4.50 5.66 -27.14
CA VAL A 77 3.85 5.42 -28.44
C VAL A 77 2.47 4.78 -28.23
N SER A 78 2.37 3.84 -27.30
CA SER A 78 1.10 3.20 -26.93
C SER A 78 0.08 4.19 -26.37
N ARG A 79 0.50 5.19 -25.57
CA ARG A 79 -0.39 6.27 -25.08
C ARG A 79 -0.77 7.26 -26.18
N VAL A 80 0.17 7.61 -27.08
CA VAL A 80 -0.12 8.43 -28.27
C VAL A 80 -1.24 7.79 -29.09
N ASN A 81 -1.07 6.51 -29.46
CA ASN A 81 -2.06 5.78 -30.25
C ASN A 81 -3.41 5.68 -29.52
N GLN A 82 -3.40 5.41 -28.21
CA GLN A 82 -4.62 5.35 -27.41
C GLN A 82 -5.39 6.68 -27.42
N ILE A 83 -4.70 7.79 -27.20
CA ILE A 83 -5.32 9.12 -27.13
C ILE A 83 -5.83 9.55 -28.51
N GLN A 84 -5.07 9.31 -29.59
CA GLN A 84 -5.53 9.59 -30.94
C GLN A 84 -6.83 8.84 -31.29
N ASN A 85 -6.92 7.57 -30.90
CA ASN A 85 -8.15 6.79 -31.10
C ASN A 85 -9.32 7.34 -30.28
N LEU A 86 -9.06 7.76 -29.03
CA LEU A 86 -10.11 8.33 -28.17
C LEU A 86 -10.63 9.67 -28.70
N ILE A 87 -9.75 10.54 -29.19
CA ILE A 87 -10.11 11.82 -29.82
C ILE A 87 -11.03 11.59 -31.03
N GLN A 88 -10.83 10.51 -31.80
CA GLN A 88 -11.70 10.18 -32.94
C GLN A 88 -13.08 9.65 -32.50
N SER A 89 -13.16 8.99 -31.34
CA SER A 89 -14.38 8.35 -30.85
C SER A 89 -15.24 9.22 -29.91
N THR A 90 -14.70 10.34 -29.42
CA THR A 90 -15.36 11.18 -28.42
C THR A 90 -15.21 12.66 -28.75
N ASN A 91 -16.20 13.48 -28.39
CA ASN A 91 -16.15 14.93 -28.55
C ASN A 91 -15.57 15.65 -27.33
N ILE A 92 -14.95 14.91 -26.40
CA ILE A 92 -14.34 15.45 -25.19
C ILE A 92 -12.84 15.25 -25.24
N GLU A 93 -12.08 16.12 -24.60
CA GLU A 93 -10.65 15.91 -24.41
C GLU A 93 -10.45 14.67 -23.52
N PRO A 94 -9.81 13.59 -24.02
CA PRO A 94 -9.70 12.37 -23.25
C PRO A 94 -8.55 12.45 -22.24
N ILE A 95 -8.78 11.90 -21.05
CA ILE A 95 -7.75 11.67 -20.04
C ILE A 95 -7.52 10.17 -19.85
N VAL A 96 -6.25 9.75 -19.80
CA VAL A 96 -5.85 8.38 -19.49
C VAL A 96 -5.23 8.33 -18.09
N LEU A 97 -5.96 7.74 -17.14
CA LEU A 97 -5.45 7.49 -15.79
C LEU A 97 -4.77 6.11 -15.71
N SER A 98 -3.54 6.07 -15.24
CA SER A 98 -2.76 4.83 -15.06
C SER A 98 -2.26 4.72 -13.61
N PRO A 99 -3.08 4.18 -12.68
CA PRO A 99 -2.72 4.06 -11.28
C PRO A 99 -1.86 2.83 -11.02
N PHE A 100 -0.86 2.97 -10.15
CA PHE A 100 0.09 1.92 -9.78
C PHE A 100 0.42 1.97 -8.29
N ASP A 101 0.74 0.82 -7.71
CA ASP A 101 1.38 0.77 -6.40
C ASP A 101 2.77 1.37 -6.48
N ALA A 102 3.10 2.28 -5.56
CA ALA A 102 4.39 2.99 -5.60
C ALA A 102 5.58 2.03 -5.49
N GLU A 103 5.44 0.95 -4.71
CA GLU A 103 6.47 -0.08 -4.55
C GLU A 103 6.75 -0.88 -5.83
N LEU A 104 5.88 -0.81 -6.84
CA LEU A 104 6.21 -1.34 -8.16
C LEU A 104 7.52 -0.73 -8.67
N PHE A 105 7.69 0.58 -8.51
CA PHE A 105 8.83 1.31 -9.05
C PHE A 105 9.97 1.40 -8.03
N GLY A 106 10.93 0.50 -8.15
CA GLY A 106 12.21 0.51 -7.42
C GLY A 106 12.34 -0.65 -6.44
N HIS A 107 11.23 -1.15 -5.92
CA HIS A 107 11.22 -2.34 -5.06
C HIS A 107 10.99 -3.62 -5.89
N TRP A 108 9.77 -3.81 -6.42
CA TRP A 108 9.44 -4.98 -7.25
C TRP A 108 10.14 -4.95 -8.61
N TRP A 109 10.08 -3.79 -9.28
CA TRP A 109 10.79 -3.53 -10.51
C TRP A 109 11.88 -2.49 -10.27
N TYR A 110 13.12 -2.96 -10.16
CA TYR A 110 14.24 -2.11 -9.73
C TYR A 110 14.50 -0.92 -10.66
N GLU A 111 14.32 -1.12 -11.96
CA GLU A 111 14.49 -0.10 -12.99
C GLU A 111 13.27 0.83 -13.14
N GLY A 112 12.18 0.56 -12.43
CA GLY A 112 10.95 1.33 -12.53
C GLY A 112 11.10 2.84 -12.40
N PRO A 113 11.90 3.39 -11.45
CA PRO A 113 12.12 4.83 -11.36
C PRO A 113 12.87 5.40 -12.57
N ARG A 114 13.81 4.63 -13.15
CA ARG A 114 14.51 5.01 -14.39
C ARG A 114 13.53 5.04 -15.56
N PHE A 115 12.68 4.03 -15.68
CA PHE A 115 11.59 4.00 -16.66
C PHE A 115 10.69 5.23 -16.53
N LEU A 116 10.22 5.58 -15.32
CA LEU A 116 9.35 6.75 -15.11
C LEU A 116 10.03 8.05 -15.55
N ASN A 117 11.30 8.24 -15.18
CA ASN A 117 12.07 9.41 -15.61
C ASN A 117 12.21 9.48 -17.14
N LEU A 118 12.53 8.36 -17.80
CA LEU A 118 12.67 8.30 -19.25
C LEU A 118 11.32 8.54 -19.94
N PHE A 119 10.25 7.90 -19.46
CA PHE A 119 8.89 8.09 -19.99
C PHE A 119 8.45 9.54 -19.91
N ILE A 120 8.61 10.19 -18.75
CA ILE A 120 8.22 11.60 -18.58
C ILE A 120 9.00 12.51 -19.55
N ARG A 121 10.31 12.29 -19.71
CA ARG A 121 11.13 13.06 -20.66
C ARG A 121 10.66 12.86 -22.09
N LYS A 122 10.51 11.62 -22.54
CA LYS A 122 10.05 11.31 -23.90
C LYS A 122 8.64 11.85 -24.16
N ALA A 123 7.74 11.69 -23.18
CA ALA A 123 6.38 12.24 -23.26
C ALA A 123 6.37 13.76 -23.44
N ILE A 124 7.33 14.50 -22.88
CA ILE A 124 7.40 15.97 -23.03
C ILE A 124 8.07 16.39 -24.34
N TYR A 125 9.13 15.70 -24.76
CA TYR A 125 9.99 16.17 -25.86
C TYR A 125 9.80 15.46 -27.21
N ASP A 126 9.35 14.20 -27.21
CA ASP A 126 9.38 13.34 -28.40
C ASP A 126 7.99 13.17 -29.06
N GLN A 127 6.94 13.78 -28.50
CA GLN A 127 5.57 13.73 -29.01
C GLN A 127 4.81 15.04 -28.71
N LYS A 128 3.68 15.27 -29.40
CA LYS A 128 2.84 16.49 -29.25
C LYS A 128 1.33 16.21 -29.14
N VAL A 129 0.97 14.95 -28.92
CA VAL A 129 -0.41 14.44 -28.93
C VAL A 129 -1.07 14.57 -27.56
N PHE A 130 -0.32 14.43 -26.46
CA PHE A 130 -0.86 14.53 -25.11
C PHE A 130 0.03 15.35 -24.18
N GLU A 131 -0.54 15.81 -23.07
CA GLU A 131 0.18 16.47 -21.98
C GLU A 131 0.08 15.64 -20.69
N LEU A 132 1.10 15.73 -19.84
CA LEU A 132 1.03 15.20 -18.49
C LEU A 132 0.40 16.23 -17.58
N THR A 133 -0.60 15.83 -16.79
CA THR A 133 -1.33 16.72 -15.88
C THR A 133 -1.59 16.03 -14.53
N THR A 134 -2.04 16.81 -13.55
CA THR A 134 -2.54 16.30 -12.28
C THR A 134 -4.07 16.23 -12.31
N PRO A 135 -4.71 15.36 -11.51
CA PRO A 135 -6.16 15.31 -11.42
C PRO A 135 -6.79 16.67 -11.09
N SER A 136 -6.19 17.43 -10.16
CA SER A 136 -6.68 18.77 -9.80
C SER A 136 -6.60 19.75 -10.95
N ALA A 137 -5.45 19.82 -11.66
CA ALA A 137 -5.29 20.73 -12.80
C ALA A 137 -6.21 20.38 -13.97
N TYR A 138 -6.52 19.09 -14.18
CA TYR A 138 -7.52 18.68 -15.16
C TYR A 138 -8.92 19.18 -14.76
N LEU A 139 -9.35 18.92 -13.52
CA LEU A 139 -10.67 19.35 -13.04
C LEU A 139 -10.85 20.87 -13.07
N GLU A 140 -9.79 21.65 -12.87
CA GLU A 140 -9.82 23.12 -12.99
C GLU A 140 -10.04 23.60 -14.45
N ARG A 141 -9.60 22.84 -15.45
CA ARG A 141 -9.75 23.16 -16.88
C ARG A 141 -11.08 22.67 -17.47
N HIS A 142 -11.72 21.70 -16.82
CA HIS A 142 -12.94 21.04 -17.32
C HIS A 142 -14.10 21.22 -16.32
N ASP A 143 -14.83 22.32 -16.48
CA ASP A 143 -15.94 22.72 -15.61
C ASP A 143 -17.21 21.87 -15.76
N THR A 144 -17.37 21.23 -16.93
CA THR A 144 -18.56 20.47 -17.29
C THR A 144 -18.22 18.99 -17.38
N LEU A 145 -18.66 18.22 -16.38
CA LEU A 145 -18.42 16.78 -16.28
C LEU A 145 -19.74 16.01 -16.22
N GLN A 146 -19.73 14.78 -16.75
CA GLN A 146 -20.87 13.89 -16.62
C GLN A 146 -21.07 13.49 -15.16
N ILE A 147 -22.30 13.66 -14.65
CA ILE A 147 -22.69 13.13 -13.35
C ILE A 147 -22.95 11.63 -13.51
N VAL A 148 -22.23 10.82 -12.74
CA VAL A 148 -22.39 9.36 -12.72
C VAL A 148 -22.53 8.87 -11.28
N ALA A 149 -23.24 7.77 -11.10
CA ALA A 149 -23.31 7.05 -9.83
C ALA A 149 -22.49 5.76 -9.97
N PRO A 150 -21.26 5.69 -9.41
CA PRO A 150 -20.44 4.49 -9.50
C PRO A 150 -21.10 3.30 -8.80
N CYS A 151 -20.99 2.11 -9.40
CA CYS A 151 -21.40 0.87 -8.75
C CYS A 151 -20.42 0.51 -7.61
N PRO A 152 -20.88 -0.21 -6.56
CA PRO A 152 -20.01 -0.81 -5.55
C PRO A 152 -18.92 -1.66 -6.21
N SER A 153 -17.68 -1.23 -6.09
CA SER A 153 -16.54 -1.86 -6.75
C SER A 153 -15.25 -1.60 -5.98
N SER A 154 -14.21 -2.32 -6.34
CA SER A 154 -12.83 -2.06 -5.92
C SER A 154 -11.88 -2.30 -7.10
N TRP A 155 -10.62 -1.92 -6.96
CA TRP A 155 -9.56 -2.34 -7.89
C TRP A 155 -8.89 -3.68 -7.51
N GLY A 156 -9.47 -4.41 -6.55
CA GLY A 156 -8.97 -5.70 -6.09
C GLY A 156 -9.37 -6.86 -7.02
N HIS A 157 -9.11 -8.08 -6.57
CA HIS A 157 -9.45 -9.29 -7.31
C HIS A 157 -10.95 -9.30 -7.70
N LYS A 158 -11.22 -9.55 -8.99
CA LYS A 158 -12.56 -9.51 -9.63
C LYS A 158 -13.32 -8.18 -9.53
N GLY A 159 -12.71 -7.11 -9.02
CA GLY A 159 -13.34 -5.80 -8.94
C GLY A 159 -14.37 -5.61 -7.81
N PHE A 160 -14.42 -6.53 -6.84
CA PHE A 160 -15.39 -6.50 -5.73
C PHE A 160 -14.67 -6.53 -4.37
N TRP A 161 -15.38 -6.92 -3.31
CA TRP A 161 -14.88 -6.87 -1.94
C TRP A 161 -14.32 -8.19 -1.42
N GLU A 162 -14.29 -9.25 -2.23
CA GLU A 162 -13.85 -10.62 -1.84
C GLU A 162 -12.42 -10.65 -1.26
N VAL A 163 -11.60 -9.65 -1.57
CA VAL A 163 -10.25 -9.54 -0.99
C VAL A 163 -10.31 -9.22 0.51
N TRP A 164 -11.29 -8.41 0.93
CA TRP A 164 -11.43 -7.96 2.32
C TRP A 164 -12.57 -8.64 3.07
N LEU A 165 -13.58 -9.16 2.36
CA LEU A 165 -14.75 -9.83 2.93
C LEU A 165 -14.92 -11.22 2.31
N ASP A 166 -14.39 -12.21 3.01
CA ASP A 166 -14.39 -13.62 2.64
C ASP A 166 -14.31 -14.50 3.90
N GLU A 167 -14.47 -15.81 3.77
CA GLU A 167 -14.37 -16.76 4.88
C GLU A 167 -13.07 -16.59 5.69
N SER A 168 -11.95 -16.30 5.02
CA SER A 168 -10.63 -16.17 5.66
C SER A 168 -10.48 -15.00 6.64
N ASN A 169 -11.26 -13.93 6.48
CA ASN A 169 -11.12 -12.68 7.23
C ASN A 169 -12.43 -12.15 7.85
N SER A 170 -13.59 -12.69 7.47
CA SER A 170 -14.91 -12.23 7.91
C SER A 170 -15.09 -12.14 9.44
N TRP A 171 -14.38 -12.99 10.18
CA TRP A 171 -14.40 -13.03 11.65
C TRP A 171 -13.97 -11.71 12.31
N ILE A 172 -13.22 -10.83 11.62
CA ILE A 172 -12.77 -9.55 12.20
C ILE A 172 -13.90 -8.54 12.34
N TYR A 173 -14.88 -8.56 11.44
CA TYR A 173 -15.88 -7.49 11.30
C TYR A 173 -16.81 -7.34 12.50
N PRO A 174 -17.35 -8.41 13.12
CA PRO A 174 -18.13 -8.27 14.34
C PRO A 174 -17.39 -7.52 15.45
N HIS A 175 -16.08 -7.78 15.59
CA HIS A 175 -15.23 -7.11 16.59
C HIS A 175 -14.97 -5.65 16.22
N LEU A 176 -14.66 -5.35 14.96
CA LEU A 176 -14.46 -3.98 14.49
C LEU A 176 -15.73 -3.14 14.64
N HIS A 177 -16.90 -3.69 14.30
CA HIS A 177 -18.18 -3.01 14.48
C HIS A 177 -18.52 -2.78 15.95
N ALA A 178 -18.22 -3.73 16.84
CA ALA A 178 -18.40 -3.56 18.27
C ALA A 178 -17.47 -2.46 18.82
N ALA A 179 -16.20 -2.45 18.43
CA ALA A 179 -15.23 -1.44 18.84
C ALA A 179 -15.63 -0.03 18.34
N ALA A 180 -16.08 0.10 17.08
CA ALA A 180 -16.57 1.36 16.54
C ALA A 180 -17.76 1.92 17.33
N ARG A 181 -18.76 1.08 17.65
CA ARG A 181 -19.90 1.50 18.49
C ARG A 181 -19.46 1.96 19.88
N ARG A 182 -18.55 1.22 20.52
CA ARG A 182 -17.99 1.56 21.83
C ARG A 182 -17.19 2.86 21.80
N MET A 183 -16.47 3.14 20.72
CA MET A 183 -15.73 4.39 20.55
C MET A 183 -16.70 5.58 20.50
N THR A 184 -17.78 5.47 19.73
CA THR A 184 -18.84 6.49 19.68
C THR A 184 -19.52 6.69 21.03
N GLU A 185 -19.85 5.60 21.73
CA GLU A 185 -20.41 5.68 23.10
C GLU A 185 -19.48 6.43 24.05
N ALA A 186 -18.19 6.06 24.09
CA ALA A 186 -17.20 6.67 24.97
C ALA A 186 -16.95 8.15 24.64
N ALA A 187 -16.91 8.50 23.35
CA ALA A 187 -16.77 9.87 22.88
C ALA A 187 -17.97 10.74 23.31
N ARG A 188 -19.20 10.26 23.10
CA ARG A 188 -20.42 10.97 23.52
C ARG A 188 -20.52 11.16 25.02
N ALA A 189 -20.17 10.12 25.79
CA ALA A 189 -20.16 10.20 27.25
C ALA A 189 -19.16 11.26 27.80
N CYS A 190 -18.14 11.60 27.01
CA CYS A 190 -17.10 12.55 27.37
C CYS A 190 -17.19 13.88 26.61
N GLN A 191 -18.30 14.16 25.92
CA GLN A 191 -18.45 15.32 25.04
C GLN A 191 -18.35 16.66 25.81
N LYS A 192 -18.82 16.71 27.06
CA LYS A 192 -18.74 17.88 27.93
C LYS A 192 -17.40 17.86 28.67
N GLU A 193 -16.50 18.76 28.29
CA GLU A 193 -15.17 19.02 28.87
C GLU A 193 -14.58 17.86 29.71
N PRO A 194 -14.03 16.84 29.04
CA PRO A 194 -13.47 15.71 29.75
C PRO A 194 -12.19 16.10 30.48
N ALA A 195 -11.95 15.48 31.63
CA ALA A 195 -10.67 15.57 32.31
C ALA A 195 -9.52 15.19 31.36
N LYS A 196 -8.35 15.82 31.49
CA LYS A 196 -7.19 15.63 30.59
C LYS A 196 -6.80 14.16 30.39
N TRP A 197 -6.91 13.33 31.42
CA TRP A 197 -6.61 11.90 31.32
C TRP A 197 -7.61 11.15 30.43
N LYS A 198 -8.90 11.52 30.44
CA LYS A 198 -9.91 10.92 29.57
C LYS A 198 -9.64 11.25 28.11
N GLU A 199 -9.17 12.47 27.82
CA GLU A 199 -8.77 12.84 26.46
C GLU A 199 -7.60 11.99 25.94
N ARG A 200 -6.61 11.70 26.79
CA ARG A 200 -5.50 10.80 26.44
C ARG A 200 -5.98 9.40 26.11
N VAL A 201 -6.83 8.84 26.98
CA VAL A 201 -7.39 7.49 26.78
C VAL A 201 -8.23 7.42 25.52
N LEU A 202 -9.15 8.37 25.31
CA LEU A 202 -9.98 8.44 24.10
C LEU A 202 -9.15 8.58 22.82
N ARG A 203 -8.07 9.37 22.88
CA ARG A 203 -7.14 9.50 21.76
C ARG A 203 -6.46 8.18 21.46
N GLN A 204 -5.95 7.49 22.48
CA GLN A 204 -5.31 6.19 22.27
C GLN A 204 -6.31 5.12 21.79
N MET A 205 -7.54 5.08 22.34
CA MET A 205 -8.60 4.22 21.84
C MET A 205 -8.90 4.46 20.37
N ALA A 206 -9.01 5.71 19.94
CA ALA A 206 -9.23 6.04 18.54
C ALA A 206 -8.07 5.55 17.65
N ARG A 207 -6.80 5.63 18.11
CA ARG A 207 -5.65 5.05 17.40
C ARG A 207 -5.75 3.53 17.29
N GLU A 208 -6.03 2.84 18.39
CA GLU A 208 -6.19 1.38 18.37
C GLU A 208 -7.30 0.94 17.42
N LEU A 209 -8.42 1.67 17.39
CA LEU A 209 -9.51 1.40 16.45
C LEU A 209 -9.07 1.61 14.99
N LEU A 210 -8.43 2.74 14.68
CA LEU A 210 -7.93 3.03 13.31
C LEU A 210 -6.90 1.98 12.87
N LEU A 211 -5.98 1.61 13.75
CA LEU A 211 -4.99 0.56 13.49
C LEU A 211 -5.66 -0.79 13.28
N ALA A 212 -6.68 -1.15 14.07
CA ALA A 212 -7.44 -2.38 13.87
C ALA A 212 -8.21 -2.40 12.54
N GLN A 213 -8.61 -1.22 12.02
CA GLN A 213 -9.38 -1.04 10.79
C GLN A 213 -8.54 -0.98 9.51
N SER A 214 -7.21 -1.07 9.58
CA SER A 214 -6.37 -1.16 8.38
C SER A 214 -6.81 -2.34 7.50
N SER A 215 -7.05 -2.06 6.22
CA SER A 215 -7.49 -3.05 5.23
C SER A 215 -6.39 -4.06 4.91
N ASP A 216 -5.13 -3.72 5.20
CA ASP A 216 -3.96 -4.59 5.03
C ASP A 216 -4.12 -5.90 5.81
N TRP A 217 -4.77 -5.88 6.98
CA TRP A 217 -4.97 -7.09 7.77
C TRP A 217 -5.81 -8.13 7.02
N ALA A 218 -6.96 -7.71 6.48
CA ALA A 218 -7.81 -8.60 5.71
C ALA A 218 -7.16 -9.03 4.39
N PHE A 219 -6.39 -8.15 3.77
CA PHE A 219 -5.61 -8.44 2.55
C PHE A 219 -4.52 -9.50 2.80
N LEU A 220 -3.72 -9.36 3.86
CA LEU A 220 -2.65 -10.31 4.23
C LEU A 220 -3.24 -11.67 4.65
N MET A 221 -4.42 -11.68 5.27
CA MET A 221 -5.14 -12.93 5.57
C MET A 221 -5.59 -13.63 4.29
N LYS A 222 -6.13 -12.90 3.31
CA LYS A 222 -6.63 -13.46 2.05
C LYS A 222 -5.52 -13.94 1.13
N THR A 223 -4.44 -13.16 1.00
CA THR A 223 -3.30 -13.50 0.13
C THR A 223 -2.39 -14.57 0.74
N GLY A 224 -2.51 -14.87 2.04
CA GLY A 224 -1.72 -15.88 2.73
C GLY A 224 -0.26 -15.50 2.97
N THR A 225 0.14 -14.27 2.61
CA THR A 225 1.52 -13.78 2.72
C THR A 225 1.98 -13.63 4.17
N ALA A 226 1.08 -13.24 5.09
CA ALA A 226 1.38 -13.05 6.51
C ALA A 226 0.15 -13.24 7.42
N ARG A 227 -0.60 -14.34 7.24
CA ARG A 227 -1.90 -14.58 7.90
C ARG A 227 -1.83 -14.48 9.43
N ASP A 228 -0.88 -15.17 10.06
CA ASP A 228 -0.77 -15.20 11.53
C ASP A 228 -0.39 -13.84 12.09
N TYR A 229 0.49 -13.12 11.39
CA TYR A 229 0.87 -11.76 11.75
C TYR A 229 -0.34 -10.82 11.70
N ALA A 230 -1.09 -10.83 10.59
CA ALA A 230 -2.29 -10.02 10.43
C ALA A 230 -3.35 -10.35 11.48
N GLY A 231 -3.60 -11.64 11.72
CA GLY A 231 -4.55 -12.09 12.74
C GLY A 231 -4.17 -11.64 14.15
N LYS A 232 -2.88 -11.73 14.48
CA LYS A 232 -2.35 -11.22 15.75
C LYS A 232 -2.49 -9.70 15.85
N ARG A 233 -2.12 -8.94 14.81
CA ARG A 233 -2.22 -7.47 14.81
C ARG A 233 -3.66 -6.99 15.05
N THR A 234 -4.64 -7.55 14.34
CA THR A 234 -6.05 -7.19 14.55
C THR A 234 -6.49 -7.49 15.99
N LYS A 235 -6.17 -8.68 16.52
CA LYS A 235 -6.52 -9.06 17.90
C LYS A 235 -5.86 -8.14 18.93
N ASP A 236 -4.57 -7.88 18.79
CA ASP A 236 -3.80 -7.05 19.70
C ASP A 236 -4.41 -5.63 19.82
N HIS A 237 -4.73 -5.00 18.70
CA HIS A 237 -5.36 -3.67 18.69
C HIS A 237 -6.77 -3.69 19.30
N ILE A 238 -7.59 -4.70 18.99
CA ILE A 238 -8.94 -4.85 19.58
C ILE A 238 -8.88 -5.09 21.10
N LEU A 239 -7.92 -5.88 21.57
CA LEU A 239 -7.74 -6.16 23.00
C LEU A 239 -7.28 -4.91 23.75
N ARG A 240 -6.35 -4.13 23.19
CA ARG A 240 -5.92 -2.85 23.77
C ARG A 240 -7.06 -1.84 23.81
N PHE A 241 -7.76 -1.68 22.68
CA PHE A 241 -8.96 -0.85 22.60
C PHE A 241 -9.97 -1.22 23.70
N THR A 242 -10.27 -2.51 23.83
CA THR A 242 -11.27 -3.00 24.79
C THR A 242 -10.82 -2.73 26.23
N ARG A 243 -9.56 -3.00 26.57
CA ARG A 243 -9.02 -2.71 27.90
C ARG A 243 -9.07 -1.22 28.23
N LEU A 244 -8.70 -0.34 27.30
CA LEU A 244 -8.78 1.11 27.49
C LEU A 244 -10.21 1.59 27.67
N TYR A 245 -11.15 1.06 26.88
CA TYR A 245 -12.58 1.34 27.02
C TYR A 245 -13.13 0.93 28.39
N ASP A 246 -12.78 -0.28 28.85
CA ASP A 246 -13.22 -0.79 30.15
C ASP A 246 -12.63 0.03 31.30
N GLN A 247 -11.34 0.41 31.22
CA GLN A 247 -10.69 1.29 32.19
C GLN A 247 -11.33 2.70 32.22
N GLN A 248 -11.64 3.27 31.05
CA GLN A 248 -12.33 4.56 30.97
C GLN A 248 -13.72 4.51 31.61
N ARG A 249 -14.49 3.44 31.36
CA ARG A 249 -15.81 3.23 31.99
C ARG A 249 -15.73 2.99 33.48
N GLY A 250 -14.73 2.23 33.92
CA GLY A 250 -14.48 1.94 35.33
C GLY A 250 -13.94 3.13 36.13
N GLY A 251 -13.46 4.19 35.45
CA GLY A 251 -12.92 5.39 36.09
C GLY A 251 -11.50 5.23 36.66
N THR A 252 -10.89 4.07 36.50
CA THR A 252 -9.54 3.76 36.97
C THR A 252 -8.65 3.42 35.79
N ILE A 253 -7.63 4.24 35.54
CA ILE A 253 -6.68 4.06 34.45
C ILE A 253 -5.39 3.43 34.97
N ASP A 254 -4.92 2.43 34.24
CA ASP A 254 -3.57 1.89 34.37
C ASP A 254 -2.64 2.75 33.52
N GLU A 255 -1.95 3.69 34.18
CA GLU A 255 -1.10 4.68 33.51
C GLU A 255 0.10 4.02 32.81
N GLU A 256 0.64 2.92 33.37
CA GLU A 256 1.74 2.18 32.75
C GLU A 256 1.28 1.51 31.44
N PHE A 257 0.09 0.89 31.46
CA PHE A 257 -0.50 0.30 30.27
C PHE A 257 -0.82 1.35 29.20
N LEU A 258 -1.41 2.49 29.59
CA LEU A 258 -1.70 3.59 28.67
C LEU A 258 -0.41 4.12 28.04
N ALA A 259 0.62 4.41 28.84
CA ALA A 259 1.90 4.89 28.36
C ALA A 259 2.59 3.89 27.41
N ASN A 260 2.49 2.58 27.69
CA ASN A 260 2.99 1.56 26.78
C ASN A 260 2.28 1.57 25.41
N CYS A 261 0.95 1.73 25.41
CA CYS A 261 0.17 1.85 24.19
C CYS A 261 0.53 3.15 23.43
N GLU A 262 0.62 4.29 24.12
CA GLU A 262 1.01 5.57 23.53
C GLU A 262 2.43 5.54 22.95
N TRP A 263 3.36 4.79 23.55
CA TRP A 263 4.72 4.63 23.03
C TRP A 263 4.77 3.74 21.78
N ARG A 264 4.09 2.58 21.83
CA ARG A 264 4.12 1.60 20.73
C ARG A 264 3.27 2.03 19.54
N ASP A 265 2.07 2.50 19.81
CA ASP A 265 1.01 2.77 18.83
C ASP A 265 0.77 4.29 18.76
N ASN A 266 1.84 5.02 18.40
CA ASN A 266 1.97 6.48 18.53
C ASN A 266 1.54 7.28 17.29
N ILE A 267 0.92 6.62 16.31
CA ILE A 267 0.46 7.27 15.07
C ILE A 267 -0.61 8.33 15.36
N PHE A 268 -0.60 9.44 14.62
CA PHE A 268 -1.50 10.59 14.83
C PHE A 268 -1.42 11.16 16.26
N PRO A 269 -0.33 11.87 16.61
CA PRO A 269 -0.13 12.44 17.93
C PRO A 269 -1.25 13.38 18.37
N PHE A 270 -1.86 14.08 17.41
CA PHE A 270 -2.94 15.06 17.62
C PHE A 270 -4.32 14.56 17.18
N LEU A 271 -4.54 13.23 17.14
CA LEU A 271 -5.81 12.65 16.73
C LEU A 271 -6.97 13.26 17.55
N ASN A 272 -7.93 13.83 16.82
CA ASN A 272 -9.12 14.43 17.41
C ASN A 272 -10.21 13.37 17.56
N TRP A 273 -10.34 12.81 18.76
CA TRP A 273 -11.37 11.81 19.06
C TRP A 273 -12.81 12.35 18.95
N LYS A 274 -13.00 13.68 18.86
CA LYS A 274 -14.33 14.29 18.72
C LYS A 274 -15.02 13.97 17.39
N TYR A 275 -14.31 13.45 16.39
CA TYR A 275 -14.92 12.93 15.15
C TYR A 275 -15.86 11.73 15.39
N TYR A 276 -15.80 11.12 16.58
CA TYR A 276 -16.64 9.98 16.96
C TYR A 276 -17.89 10.37 17.77
N VAL A 277 -18.14 11.66 18.03
CA VAL A 277 -19.35 12.17 18.70
C VAL A 277 -20.53 12.17 17.73
#